data_AF-S6UYQ2-F1
#
_entry.id   AF-S6UYQ2-F1
#
_cell.length_a   1.000
_cell.length_b   1.000
_cell.length_c   1.000
_cell.angle_alpha   90.00
_cell.angle_beta   90.00
_cell.angle_gamma   90.00
#
_symmetry.space_group_name_H-M   'P 1'
#
loop_
_entity.id
_entity.type
_entity.pdbx_description
1 polymer ?
#
loop_
_entity_poly.entity_id
_entity_poly.type
_entity_poly.pdbx_seq_one_letter_code
_entity_poly.pdbx_strand_id
1 'polypeptide(L)' 'MCWLIYLLQSKTHCALLITDFTLPGQLDGKELAMMVHQRWPSTPILVTTGYGAEVSRGLPPGIAFLQKP' A
#
# COMPACT_ATOMS: atom_id res chain seq x y z
N MET A 1 2.26 -14.32 -1.53
CA MET A 1 1.46 -14.80 -0.37
C MET A 1 2.22 -14.77 0.96
N CYS A 2 3.49 -15.21 1.03
CA CYS A 2 4.24 -15.25 2.32
C CYS A 2 4.60 -13.88 2.93
N TRP A 3 4.77 -12.83 2.12
CA TRP A 3 5.24 -11.53 2.62
C TRP A 3 4.18 -10.75 3.39
N LEU A 4 2.90 -10.87 3.00
CA LEU A 4 1.78 -10.29 3.73
C LEU A 4 1.65 -10.88 5.13
N ILE A 5 1.80 -12.22 5.24
CA ILE A 5 1.77 -12.93 6.51
C ILE A 5 2.93 -12.47 7.41
N TYR A 6 4.13 -12.32 6.85
CA TYR A 6 5.29 -11.80 7.60
C TYR A 6 5.04 -10.39 8.15
N LEU A 7 4.50 -9.48 7.31
CA LEU A 7 4.15 -8.12 7.71
C LEU A 7 3.07 -8.10 8.80
N LEU A 8 2.04 -8.95 8.67
CA LEU A 8 0.94 -9.05 9.65
C LEU A 8 1.34 -9.73 10.97
N GLN A 9 2.37 -10.59 10.95
CA GLN A 9 2.89 -11.28 12.14
C GLN A 9 3.99 -10.47 12.86
N SER A 10 4.52 -9.43 12.23
CA SER A 10 5.48 -8.52 12.84
C SER A 10 4.87 -7.80 14.05
N LYS A 11 5.53 -7.88 15.22
CA LYS A 11 5.21 -7.06 16.41
C LYS A 11 5.79 -5.64 16.34
N THR A 12 6.58 -5.38 15.32
CA THR A 12 7.19 -4.07 15.05
C THR A 12 6.17 -3.14 14.41
N HIS A 13 6.09 -1.91 14.91
CA HIS A 13 5.23 -0.87 14.35
C HIS A 13 5.68 -0.50 12.94
N CYS A 14 4.79 -0.60 11.95
CA CYS A 14 5.06 -0.15 10.58
C CYS A 14 5.00 1.38 10.54
N ALA A 15 6.16 2.03 10.41
CA ALA A 15 6.25 3.49 10.40
C ALA A 15 5.80 4.12 9.07
N LEU A 16 5.87 3.38 7.95
CA LEU A 16 5.48 3.81 6.62
C LEU A 16 5.33 2.57 5.72
N LEU A 17 4.25 2.50 4.95
CA LEU A 17 4.12 1.56 3.83
C LEU A 17 4.46 2.29 2.51
N ILE A 18 5.41 1.75 1.75
CA ILE A 18 5.64 2.13 0.36
C ILE A 18 5.34 0.90 -0.51
N THR A 19 4.47 1.05 -1.51
CA THR A 19 4.10 -0.07 -2.37
C THR A 19 3.90 0.35 -3.83
N ASP A 20 4.07 -0.61 -4.75
CA ASP A 20 3.64 -0.43 -6.13
C ASP A 20 2.13 -0.65 -6.20
N PHE A 21 1.41 0.09 -7.04
CA PHE A 21 0.00 -0.16 -7.32
C PHE A 21 -0.17 -1.57 -7.90
N THR A 22 0.66 -1.92 -8.88
CA THR A 22 0.70 -3.28 -9.41
C THR A 22 1.79 -4.08 -8.70
N LEU A 23 1.41 -4.98 -7.80
CA LEU A 23 2.34 -5.97 -7.25
C LEU A 23 2.28 -7.25 -8.08
N PRO A 24 3.43 -7.92 -8.33
CA PRO A 24 3.42 -9.21 -8.99
C PRO A 24 2.70 -10.26 -8.14
N GLY A 25 1.68 -10.91 -8.72
CA GLY A 25 0.86 -11.93 -8.07
C GLY A 25 -0.62 -11.58 -8.04
N GLN A 26 -1.32 -12.02 -6.99
CA GLN A 26 -2.78 -11.87 -6.82
C GLN A 26 -3.20 -10.72 -5.91
N LEU A 27 -2.25 -10.04 -5.25
CA LEU A 27 -2.55 -8.96 -4.31
C LEU A 27 -2.30 -7.63 -4.99
N ASP A 28 -3.31 -6.77 -5.06
CA ASP A 28 -3.17 -5.40 -5.56
C ASP A 28 -2.49 -4.53 -4.48
N GLY A 29 -1.62 -3.60 -4.85
CA GLY A 29 -1.02 -2.64 -3.92
C GLY A 29 -2.05 -1.80 -3.19
N LYS A 30 -3.20 -1.55 -3.81
CA LYS A 30 -4.37 -0.93 -3.17
C LYS A 30 -4.96 -1.82 -2.07
N GLU A 31 -5.10 -3.11 -2.30
CA GLU A 31 -5.60 -4.04 -1.29
C GLU A 31 -4.65 -4.10 -0.10
N LEU A 32 -3.34 -4.13 -0.35
CA LEU A 32 -2.32 -4.06 0.69
C LEU A 32 -2.42 -2.76 1.50
N ALA A 33 -2.57 -1.62 0.82
CA ALA A 33 -2.74 -0.33 1.46
C ALA A 33 -3.99 -0.29 2.35
N MET A 34 -5.10 -0.87 1.89
CA MET A 34 -6.33 -0.98 2.68
C MET A 34 -6.13 -1.85 3.93
N MET A 35 -5.46 -3.00 3.79
CA MET A 35 -5.18 -3.89 4.94
C MET A 35 -4.30 -3.21 5.99
N VAL A 36 -3.25 -2.52 5.55
CA VAL A 36 -2.37 -1.76 6.44
C VAL A 36 -3.11 -0.61 7.11
N HIS A 37 -3.90 0.17 6.37
CA HIS A 37 -4.70 1.25 6.94
C HIS A 37 -5.73 0.75 7.97
N GLN A 38 -6.38 -0.38 7.71
CA GLN A 38 -7.34 -0.97 8.64
C GLN A 38 -6.67 -1.48 9.93
N ARG A 39 -5.45 -2.03 9.82
CA ARG A 39 -4.72 -2.60 10.96
C ARG A 39 -3.97 -1.54 11.77
N TRP A 40 -3.38 -0.57 11.10
CA TRP A 40 -2.60 0.54 11.67
C TRP A 40 -3.05 1.86 11.05
N PRO A 41 -4.17 2.45 11.53
CA PRO A 41 -4.75 3.66 10.94
C PRO A 41 -3.82 4.88 10.93
N SER A 42 -2.85 4.91 11.84
CA SER A 42 -1.85 5.97 11.95
C SER A 42 -0.64 5.79 11.04
N THR A 43 -0.48 4.64 10.37
CA THR A 43 0.64 4.39 9.46
C THR A 43 0.42 5.17 8.16
N PRO A 44 1.32 6.09 7.80
CA PRO A 44 1.29 6.74 6.50
C PRO A 44 1.51 5.73 5.39
N ILE A 45 0.89 5.95 4.23
CA ILE A 45 0.96 5.04 3.09
C ILE A 45 1.30 5.84 1.82
N LEU A 46 2.30 5.37 1.08
CA LEU A 46 2.69 5.88 -0.23
C LEU A 46 2.54 4.79 -1.29
N VAL A 47 1.65 5.03 -2.25
CA VAL A 47 1.47 4.16 -3.41
C VAL A 47 2.23 4.75 -4.61
N THR A 48 2.96 3.91 -5.32
CA THR A 48 3.75 4.27 -6.49
C THR A 48 3.24 3.53 -7.72
N THR A 49 3.22 4.12 -8.92
CA THR A 49 2.77 3.40 -10.14
C THR A 49 3.39 4.00 -11.40
N GLY A 50 3.67 3.16 -12.41
CA GLY A 50 4.03 3.62 -13.76
C GLY A 50 2.83 3.87 -14.68
N TYR A 51 1.61 3.53 -14.22
CA TYR A 51 0.37 3.86 -14.91
C TYR A 51 -0.01 5.33 -14.64
N GLY A 52 -0.95 5.88 -15.41
CA GLY A 52 -1.30 7.30 -15.30
C GLY A 52 -1.92 7.67 -13.95
N ALA A 53 -1.96 8.98 -13.67
CA ALA A 53 -2.48 9.53 -12.42
C ALA A 53 -3.96 9.18 -12.15
N GLU A 54 -4.73 8.69 -13.13
CA GLU A 54 -6.09 8.19 -12.96
C GLU A 54 -6.20 7.08 -11.90
N VAL A 55 -5.12 6.34 -11.66
CA VAL A 55 -5.02 5.27 -10.66
C VAL A 55 -5.14 5.81 -9.23
N SER A 56 -4.85 7.10 -9.00
CA SER A 56 -5.05 7.74 -7.70
C SER A 56 -6.53 7.94 -7.35
N ARG A 57 -7.44 7.85 -8.33
CA ARG A 57 -8.89 8.01 -8.09
C ARG A 57 -9.41 6.76 -7.38
N GLY A 58 -9.81 6.92 -6.12
CA GLY A 58 -10.36 5.84 -5.31
C GLY A 58 -9.40 5.24 -4.30
N LEU A 59 -8.27 5.91 -4.03
CA LEU A 59 -7.48 5.65 -2.83
C LEU A 59 -8.17 6.24 -1.59
N PRO A 60 -8.16 5.52 -0.45
CA PRO A 60 -8.58 6.07 0.84
C PRO A 60 -7.92 7.41 1.19
N PRO A 61 -8.60 8.27 1.96
CA PRO A 61 -8.01 9.49 2.51
C PRO A 61 -6.72 9.18 3.29
N GLY A 62 -5.71 10.05 3.16
CA GLY A 62 -4.43 9.90 3.87
C GLY A 62 -3.39 9.01 3.16
N ILE A 63 -3.71 8.48 1.97
CA ILE A 63 -2.74 7.78 1.13
C ILE A 63 -2.11 8.77 0.15
N ALA A 64 -0.79 8.88 0.20
CA ALA A 64 0.00 9.64 -0.77
C ALA A 64 0.24 8.81 -2.04
N PHE A 65 0.42 9.51 -3.17
CA PHE A 65 0.64 8.89 -4.47
C PHE A 65 1.86 9.50 -5.16
N LEU A 66 2.69 8.65 -5.76
CA LEU A 66 3.85 9.05 -6.54
C LEU A 66 3.87 8.33 -7.90
N GLN A 67 3.75 9.10 -8.98
CA GLN A 67 3.90 8.57 -10.33
C GLN A 67 5.37 8.26 -10.60
N LYS A 68 5.64 7.06 -11.11
CA LYS A 68 6.97 6.62 -11.56
C LYS A 68 7.29 7.26 -12.92
N PRO A 69 8.58 7.47 -13.23
CA PRO A 69 9.00 7.89 -14.56
C PRO A 69 8.64 6.86 -15.63
#